data_AF-A0A699U9T5-F1
#
_entry.id   AF-A0A699U9T5-F1
#
_cell.length_a   1.000
_cell.length_b   1.000
_cell.length_c   1.000
_cell.angle_alpha   90.00
_cell.angle_beta   90.00
_cell.angle_gamma   90.00
#
_symmetry.space_group_name_H-M   'P 1'
#
loop_
_entity.id
_entity.type
_entity.pdbx_description
1 polymer ?
#
loop_
_entity_poly.entity_id
_entity_poly.type
_entity_poly.pdbx_seq_one_letter_code
_entity_poly.pdbx_strand_id
1 'polypeptide(L)' 'MTNFPDSTNSGDLWKVYSAYGTVIDVFIPNKKAKSDKRFAFVRFIKVSNLLRLVENLCTIWIGRHHLYANQ' A
#
# COMPACT_ATOMS: atom_id res chain seq x y z
N MET A 1 -1.21 0.44 4.68
CA MET A 1 -0.94 -0.78 3.89
C MET A 1 -0.12 -1.74 4.72
N THR A 2 -0.53 -3.00 4.83
CA THR A 2 0.20 -4.06 5.54
C THR A 2 0.22 -5.34 4.69
N ASN A 3 0.98 -6.36 5.13
CA ASN A 3 1.07 -7.67 4.51
C ASN A 3 1.72 -7.66 3.11
N PHE A 4 2.96 -7.17 3.04
CA PHE A 4 3.80 -7.27 1.84
C PHE A 4 5.17 -7.85 2.25
N PRO A 5 5.93 -8.47 1.31
CA PRO A 5 7.25 -9.02 1.60
C PRO A 5 8.20 -7.99 2.20
N ASP A 6 9.07 -8.39 3.12
CA ASP A 6 10.07 -7.49 3.73
C ASP A 6 11.05 -6.91 2.72
N SER A 7 11.26 -7.56 1.58
CA SER A 7 12.08 -7.07 0.46
C SER A 7 11.42 -5.92 -0.33
N THR A 8 10.13 -5.65 -0.12
CA THR A 8 9.40 -4.62 -0.86
C THR A 8 9.88 -3.23 -0.45
N ASN A 9 10.28 -2.42 -1.43
CA ASN A 9 10.67 -1.03 -1.20
C ASN A 9 9.56 -0.05 -1.61
N SER A 10 9.75 1.25 -1.31
CA SER A 10 8.78 2.29 -1.63
C SER A 10 8.53 2.44 -3.14
N GLY A 11 9.53 2.20 -3.97
CA GLY A 11 9.41 2.24 -5.43
C GLY A 11 8.56 1.12 -6.00
N ASP A 12 8.64 -0.09 -5.43
CA ASP A 12 7.80 -1.22 -5.82
C ASP A 12 6.33 -0.92 -5.52
N LEU A 13 6.06 -0.43 -4.30
CA LEU A 13 4.72 -0.01 -3.89
C LEU A 13 4.22 1.14 -4.79
N TRP A 14 5.05 2.14 -5.07
CA TRP A 14 4.68 3.26 -5.94
C TRP A 14 4.20 2.77 -7.31
N LYS A 15 4.95 1.87 -7.96
CA LYS A 15 4.58 1.32 -9.27
C LYS A 15 3.24 0.60 -9.23
N VAL A 16 3.05 -0.25 -8.22
CA VAL A 16 1.81 -1.01 -8.02
C VAL A 16 0.62 -0.08 -7.80
N TYR A 17 0.75 0.90 -6.90
CA TYR A 17 -0.33 1.80 -6.53
C TYR A 17 -0.64 2.85 -7.61
N SER A 18 0.33 3.22 -8.44
CA SER A 18 0.14 4.16 -9.55
C SER A 18 -0.83 3.63 -10.61
N ALA A 19 -1.07 2.32 -10.68
CA ALA A 19 -2.10 1.74 -11.54
C ALA A 19 -3.54 2.08 -11.10
N TYR A 20 -3.72 2.47 -9.84
CA TYR A 20 -5.05 2.69 -9.23
C TYR A 20 -5.37 4.17 -8.96
N GLY A 21 -4.37 5.06 -9.06
CA GLY A 21 -4.57 6.48 -8.85
C GLY A 21 -3.26 7.27 -8.89
N THR A 22 -3.36 8.59 -8.73
CA THR A 22 -2.17 9.45 -8.65
C THR A 22 -1.57 9.39 -7.25
N VAL A 23 -0.47 8.65 -7.11
CA VAL A 23 0.33 8.58 -5.89
C VAL A 23 1.21 9.83 -5.78
N ILE A 24 1.30 10.42 -4.59
CA ILE A 24 2.19 11.57 -4.31
C ILE A 24 3.26 11.27 -3.26
N ASP A 25 3.06 10.23 -2.45
CA ASP A 25 4.04 9.83 -1.44
C ASP A 25 3.86 8.36 -1.08
N VAL A 26 4.98 7.69 -0.82
CA VAL A 26 5.05 6.31 -0.30
C VAL A 26 6.10 6.27 0.79
N PHE A 27 5.65 6.00 2.02
CA PHE A 27 6.50 5.97 3.19
C PHE A 27 6.45 4.60 3.88
N ILE A 28 7.62 3.98 4.04
CA ILE A 28 7.80 2.74 4.81
C ILE A 28 8.59 3.09 6.07
N PRO A 29 7.95 3.13 7.25
CA PRO A 29 8.67 3.33 8.50
C PRO A 29 9.66 2.19 8.78
N ASN A 30 10.80 2.50 9.39
CA ASN A 30 11.71 1.49 9.92
C ASN A 30 11.11 0.72 11.11
N LYS A 31 10.14 1.34 11.80
CA LYS A 31 9.40 0.73 12.90
C LYS A 31 8.42 -0.31 12.37
N LYS A 32 8.44 -1.51 12.96
CA LYS A 32 7.46 -2.57 12.69
C LYS A 32 6.21 -2.41 13.55
N ALA A 33 5.08 -2.94 13.09
CA ALA A 33 3.84 -3.00 13.87
C ALA A 33 4.00 -3.93 15.07
N LYS A 34 3.04 -3.91 16.01
CA LYS A 34 3.03 -4.78 17.20
C LYS A 34 3.16 -6.28 16.90
N SER A 35 2.84 -6.70 15.67
CA SER A 35 2.92 -8.08 15.18
C SER A 35 4.21 -8.39 14.42
N ASP A 36 5.26 -7.56 14.56
CA ASP A 36 6.52 -7.62 13.77
C ASP A 36 6.33 -7.48 12.25
N LYS A 37 5.14 -7.04 11.83
CA LYS A 37 4.81 -6.82 10.41
C LYS A 37 5.24 -5.43 9.95
N ARG A 38 5.87 -5.35 8.78
CA ARG A 38 6.08 -4.08 8.07
C ARG A 38 4.75 -3.49 7.60
N PHE A 39 4.70 -2.16 7.55
CA PHE A 39 3.58 -1.41 7.04
C PHE A 39 4.07 -0.21 6.24
N ALA A 40 3.24 0.27 5.33
CA ALA A 40 3.52 1.41 4.49
C ALA A 40 2.32 2.36 4.47
N PHE A 41 2.62 3.64 4.32
CA PHE A 41 1.65 4.68 4.03
C PHE A 41 1.79 5.07 2.57
N VAL A 42 0.66 5.18 1.89
CA VAL A 42 0.59 5.59 0.49
C VAL A 42 -0.40 6.73 0.42
N ARG A 43 0.03 7.87 -0.10
CA ARG A 43 -0.79 9.07 -0.22
C ARG A 43 -1.18 9.26 -1.67
N PHE A 44 -2.48 9.38 -1.90
CA PHE A 44 -3.06 9.65 -3.21
C PHE A 44 -3.60 11.08 -3.27
N ILE A 45 -3.64 11.67 -4.46
CA ILE A 45 -4.35 12.92 -4.74
C ILE A 45 -5.48 12.70 -5.73
N LYS A 46 -6.42 13.65 -5.77
CA LYS A 46 -7.54 13.67 -6.73
C LYS A 46 -8.39 12.39 -6.65
N VAL A 47 -8.49 11.79 -5.46
CA VAL A 47 -9.29 10.60 -5.23
C VAL A 47 -10.76 11.00 -5.25
N SER A 48 -11.48 10.60 -6.30
CA SER A 48 -12.92 10.88 -6.45
C SER A 48 -13.79 9.96 -5.58
N ASN A 49 -13.34 8.73 -5.32
CA ASN A 49 -14.04 7.78 -4.48
C ASN A 49 -13.05 6.97 -3.64
N LEU A 50 -12.97 7.30 -2.35
CA LEU A 50 -12.05 6.67 -1.41
C LEU A 50 -12.39 5.19 -1.15
N LEU A 51 -13.67 4.86 -0.99
CA LEU A 51 -14.12 3.49 -0.70
C LEU A 51 -13.74 2.55 -1.86
N ARG A 52 -14.02 2.96 -3.09
CA ARG A 52 -13.66 2.20 -4.29
C ARG A 52 -12.14 2.05 -4.44
N LEU A 53 -11.38 3.09 -4.07
CA LEU A 53 -9.93 3.00 -4.07
C LEU A 53 -9.47 1.94 -3.06
N VAL A 54 -9.95 2.00 -1.80
CA VAL A 54 -9.59 1.02 -0.76
C VAL A 54 -9.96 -0.40 -1.17
N GLU A 55 -11.16 -0.62 -1.71
CA GLU A 55 -11.59 -1.93 -2.24
C GLU A 55 -10.65 -2.43 -3.34
N ASN A 56 -10.35 -1.60 -4.32
CA ASN A 56 -9.43 -1.95 -5.40
C ASN A 56 -8.03 -2.30 -4.86
N LEU A 57 -7.52 -1.54 -3.91
CA LEU A 57 -6.19 -1.78 -3.32
C LEU A 57 -6.14 -3.08 -2.52
N CYS A 58 -7.24 -3.46 -1.88
CA CYS A 58 -7.43 -4.74 -1.23
C CYS A 58 -7.59 -5.91 -2.22
N THR A 59 -7.54 -5.72 -3.53
CA THR A 59 -7.50 -6.84 -4.51
C THR A 59 -6.08 -7.19 -4.96
N ILE A 60 -5.09 -6.40 -4.53
CA ILE A 60 -3.71 -6.52 -5.02
C ILE A 60 -2.98 -7.65 -4.30
N TRP A 61 -2.29 -8.46 -5.09
CA TRP A 61 -1.39 -9.51 -4.62
C TRP A 61 0.07 -9.12 -4.92
N ILE A 62 0.93 -9.16 -3.89
CA ILE A 62 2.39 -9.07 -4.04
C ILE A 62 2.98 -10.44 -3.70
N GLY A 63 3.27 -11.22 -4.75
CA GLY A 63 3.67 -12.62 -4.61
C GLY A 63 2.55 -13.45 -3.95
N ARG A 64 2.81 -13.97 -2.74
CA ARG A 64 1.83 -14.73 -1.94
C ARG A 64 1.06 -13.90 -0.92
N HIS A 65 1.26 -12.58 -0.91
CA HIS A 65 0.66 -11.71 0.10
C HIS A 65 -0.46 -10.86 -0.49
N HIS A 66 -1.60 -10.88 0.19
CA HIS A 66 -2.75 -10.04 -0.12
C HIS A 66 -2.65 -8.71 0.63
N LEU A 67 -2.65 -7.60 -0.09
CA LEU A 67 -2.50 -6.29 0.53
C LEU A 67 -3.74 -5.93 1.34
N TYR A 68 -3.51 -5.38 2.54
CA TYR A 68 -4.57 -4.81 3.35
C TYR A 68 -4.43 -3.29 3.43
N ALA A 69 -5.45 -2.59 2.94
CA ALA A 69 -5.61 -1.16 3.08
C ALA A 69 -6.53 -0.85 4.27
N ASN A 70 -6.10 0.08 5.13
CA ASN A 70 -6.95 0.63 6.18
C ASN A 70 -7.12 2.13 5.93
N GLN A 71 -8.28 2.66 6.32
CA GLN A 71 -8.59 4.09 6.30
C GLN A 71 -7.85 4.83 7.43
#